data_AF-A0A2N6UFX3-F1
#
_entry.id   AF-A0A2N6UFX3-F1
#
_cell.length_a   1.000
_cell.length_b   1.000
_cell.length_c   1.000
_cell.angle_alpha   90.00
_cell.angle_beta   90.00
_cell.angle_gamma   90.00
#
_symmetry.space_group_name_H-M   'P 1'
#
loop_
_entity.id
_entity.type
_entity.pdbx_description
1 polymer ?
#
loop_
_entity_poly.entity_id
_entity_poly.type
_entity_poly.pdbx_seq_one_letter_code
_entity_poly.pdbx_strand_id
1 'polypeptide(L)'
;MANVFGTGLEVLHNLDYDAISITVDASTAGTVTENGRKILKAGTILKGVDGSIFNDRDQLATQTTGASGDVDGILLSDIDLTDGNATAALVYRGTVRADRLPAGNAPANVQTKLKHIQFVNGI
;
A
#
# COMPACT_ATOMS: atom_id res chain seq x y z
N MET A 1 -16.03 23.23 -14.67
CA MET A 1 -14.82 22.41 -14.66
C MET A 1 -14.39 22.28 -13.21
N ALA A 2 -14.58 21.11 -12.61
CA ALA A 2 -14.14 20.88 -11.23
C ALA A 2 -12.69 20.41 -11.27
N ASN A 3 -11.76 21.27 -10.87
CA ASN A 3 -10.39 20.86 -10.62
C ASN A 3 -10.38 20.17 -9.25
N VAL A 4 -10.25 18.85 -9.27
CA VAL A 4 -10.05 18.05 -8.07
C VAL A 4 -8.57 18.12 -7.71
N PHE A 5 -8.26 18.76 -6.59
CA PHE A 5 -6.94 18.69 -5.95
C PHE A 5 -7.10 17.93 -4.64
N GLY A 6 -6.31 16.85 -4.46
CA GLY A 6 -6.19 16.16 -3.17
C GLY A 6 -6.96 14.85 -2.96
N THR A 7 -7.39 14.14 -4.01
CA THR A 7 -7.83 12.75 -3.83
C THR A 7 -6.60 11.86 -3.71
N GLY A 8 -6.19 11.53 -2.49
CA GLY A 8 -5.39 10.31 -2.28
C GLY A 8 -6.06 9.19 -3.06
N LEU A 9 -5.27 8.41 -3.81
CA LEU A 9 -5.82 7.34 -4.65
C LEU A 9 -6.80 6.54 -3.80
N GLU A 10 -8.09 6.61 -4.15
CA GLU A 10 -9.10 5.83 -3.47
C GLU A 10 -8.91 4.40 -3.96
N VAL A 11 -8.08 3.66 -3.22
CA VAL A 11 -7.66 2.30 -3.54
C VAL A 11 -8.74 1.28 -3.18
N LEU A 12 -9.66 1.63 -2.28
CA LEU A 12 -10.78 0.78 -1.93
C LEU A 12 -11.89 0.87 -2.97
N HIS A 13 -12.50 -0.26 -3.28
CA HIS A 13 -13.74 -0.30 -4.05
C HIS A 13 -14.98 -0.21 -3.15
N ASN A 14 -14.90 -0.75 -1.94
CA ASN A 14 -15.97 -0.74 -0.94
C ASN A 14 -15.41 -0.44 0.46
N LEU A 15 -16.26 -0.01 1.39
CA LEU A 15 -15.91 0.30 2.78
C LEU A 15 -15.77 -0.94 3.67
N ASP A 16 -16.18 -2.12 3.19
CA ASP A 16 -15.95 -3.38 3.89
C ASP A 16 -14.50 -3.87 3.65
N TYR A 17 -13.59 -3.47 4.55
CA TYR A 17 -12.19 -3.89 4.54
C TYR A 17 -11.68 -4.06 5.98
N ASP A 18 -10.62 -4.86 6.13
CA ASP A 18 -9.83 -4.85 7.35
C ASP A 18 -8.44 -4.28 7.04
N ALA A 19 -7.98 -3.42 7.95
CA ALA A 19 -6.62 -2.93 7.95
C ALA A 19 -5.98 -3.04 9.33
N ILE A 20 -4.67 -3.11 9.36
CA ILE A 20 -3.85 -3.11 10.56
C ILE A 20 -2.87 -1.94 10.53
N SER A 21 -2.59 -1.37 11.69
CA SER A 21 -1.56 -0.34 11.82
C SER A 21 -0.17 -0.97 11.68
N ILE A 22 0.70 -0.41 10.85
CA ILE A 22 2.09 -0.85 10.68
C ILE A 22 3.02 0.35 10.70
N THR A 23 4.31 0.14 10.93
CA THR A 23 5.32 1.20 10.77
C THR A 23 6.05 1.01 9.45
N VAL A 24 5.99 2.00 8.56
CA VAL A 24 6.68 1.96 7.27
C VAL A 24 8.08 2.53 7.43
N ASP A 25 9.05 1.82 6.85
CA ASP A 25 10.44 2.23 6.79
C ASP A 25 10.60 3.47 5.90
N ALA A 26 11.18 4.54 6.44
CA ALA A 26 11.49 5.75 5.71
C ALA A 26 12.44 5.51 4.54
N SER A 27 13.25 4.46 4.58
CA SER A 27 14.18 4.09 3.51
C SER A 27 13.52 3.33 2.35
N THR A 28 12.21 3.01 2.46
CA THR A 28 11.47 2.28 1.42
C THR A 28 11.59 2.93 0.04
N ALA A 29 11.65 2.07 -0.98
CA ALA A 29 11.52 2.47 -2.37
C ALA A 29 10.09 2.93 -2.70
N GLY A 30 9.91 3.48 -3.91
CA GLY A 30 8.59 3.84 -4.43
C GLY A 30 8.01 5.15 -3.90
N THR A 31 8.80 5.91 -3.15
CA THR A 31 8.43 7.26 -2.70
C THR A 31 8.59 8.28 -3.82
N VAL A 32 7.74 9.29 -3.80
CA VAL A 32 7.79 10.44 -4.71
C VAL A 32 8.04 11.71 -3.90
N THR A 33 8.74 12.67 -4.49
CA THR A 33 8.94 13.98 -3.86
C THR A 33 7.88 14.94 -4.36
N GLU A 34 7.02 15.41 -3.46
CA GLU A 34 5.97 16.39 -3.75
C GLU A 34 6.11 17.58 -2.81
N ASN A 35 6.28 18.79 -3.36
CA ASN A 35 6.44 20.02 -2.57
C ASN A 35 7.55 19.93 -1.49
N GLY A 36 8.63 19.21 -1.78
CA GLY A 36 9.76 19.00 -0.85
C GLY A 36 9.53 17.92 0.21
N ARG A 37 8.39 17.21 0.18
CA ARG A 37 8.09 16.08 1.08
C ARG A 37 8.28 14.75 0.38
N LYS A 38 8.79 13.76 1.11
CA LYS A 38 8.93 12.38 0.67
C LYS A 38 7.64 11.63 0.97
N ILE A 39 6.84 11.38 -0.05
CA ILE A 39 5.52 10.76 0.07
C ILE A 39 5.54 9.34 -0.48
N LEU A 40 5.06 8.37 0.29
CA LEU A 40 4.70 7.06 -0.24
C LEU A 40 3.21 7.05 -0.58
N LYS A 41 2.87 6.75 -1.83
CA LYS A 41 1.50 6.82 -2.32
C LYS A 41 0.64 5.64 -1.87
N ALA A 42 -0.63 5.93 -1.58
CA ALA A 42 -1.66 4.93 -1.38
C ALA A 42 -1.65 3.91 -2.52
N GLY A 43 -1.96 2.65 -2.20
CA GLY A 43 -1.96 1.55 -3.15
C GLY A 43 -0.60 0.89 -3.31
N THR A 44 0.43 1.40 -2.64
CA THR A 44 1.72 0.71 -2.56
C THR A 44 1.54 -0.65 -1.91
N ILE A 45 2.09 -1.69 -2.55
CA ILE A 45 2.12 -3.04 -2.03
C ILE A 45 3.29 -3.16 -1.06
N LEU A 46 3.00 -3.64 0.14
CA LEU A 46 3.98 -3.71 1.23
C LEU A 46 4.19 -5.14 1.71
N LYS A 47 5.36 -5.36 2.29
CA LYS A 47 5.74 -6.53 3.08
C LYS A 47 6.58 -6.10 4.29
N GLY A 48 6.78 -6.98 5.26
CA GLY A 48 7.79 -6.76 6.29
C GLY A 48 9.21 -6.86 5.73
N VAL A 49 10.14 -6.18 6.38
CA VAL A 49 11.55 -6.14 5.98
C VAL A 49 12.21 -7.52 6.06
N ASP A 50 11.96 -8.26 7.14
CA ASP A 50 12.59 -9.55 7.43
C ASP A 50 11.64 -10.76 7.27
N GLY A 51 10.46 -10.53 6.71
CA GLY A 51 9.43 -11.55 6.47
C GLY A 51 8.03 -10.94 6.55
N SER A 52 6.98 -11.77 6.56
CA SER A 52 5.62 -11.26 6.73
C SER A 52 5.44 -10.48 8.04
N ILE A 53 4.81 -9.29 7.98
CA ILE A 53 4.42 -8.50 9.16
C ILE A 53 3.45 -9.25 10.09
N PHE A 54 2.81 -10.32 9.63
CA PHE A 54 1.91 -11.11 10.47
C PHE A 54 2.66 -12.08 11.40
N ASN A 55 3.91 -12.41 11.08
CA ASN A 55 4.76 -13.25 11.93
C ASN A 55 5.47 -12.42 13.01
N ASP A 56 5.88 -11.20 12.66
CA ASP A 56 6.45 -10.22 13.59
C ASP A 56 5.82 -8.86 13.33
N ARG A 57 5.09 -8.36 14.33
CA ARG A 57 4.28 -7.15 14.29
C ARG A 57 5.07 -5.88 14.59
N ASP A 58 6.27 -6.01 15.14
CA ASP A 58 7.11 -4.89 15.57
C ASP A 58 8.13 -4.49 14.49
N GLN A 59 8.31 -5.32 13.46
CA GLN A 59 9.18 -5.02 12.32
C GLN A 59 8.62 -3.88 11.46
N LEU A 60 9.52 -3.27 10.68
CA LEU A 60 9.15 -2.26 9.69
C LEU A 60 8.59 -2.91 8.42
N ALA A 61 7.75 -2.15 7.71
CA ALA A 61 7.23 -2.51 6.40
C ALA A 61 7.92 -1.73 5.29
N THR A 62 8.10 -2.36 4.13
CA THR A 62 8.76 -1.78 2.96
C THR A 62 8.01 -2.17 1.68
N GLN A 63 8.19 -1.38 0.62
CA GLN A 63 7.62 -1.65 -0.70
C GLN A 63 8.11 -3.01 -1.24
N THR A 64 7.20 -3.72 -1.90
CA THR A 64 7.54 -4.88 -2.72
C THR A 64 6.76 -4.89 -4.03
N THR A 65 7.34 -5.50 -5.06
CA THR A 65 6.65 -5.87 -6.29
C THR A 65 6.00 -7.26 -6.19
N GLY A 66 6.20 -7.94 -5.06
CA GLY A 66 5.77 -9.31 -4.79
C GLY A 66 6.53 -10.38 -5.58
N ALA A 67 7.56 -10.01 -6.36
CA ALA A 67 8.32 -10.94 -7.21
C ALA A 67 9.04 -12.01 -6.39
N SER A 68 9.48 -11.67 -5.17
CA SER A 68 10.07 -12.58 -4.19
C SER A 68 9.58 -12.26 -2.78
N GLY A 69 9.55 -13.28 -1.91
CA GLY A 69 9.14 -13.15 -0.51
C GLY A 69 7.63 -12.94 -0.31
N ASP A 70 7.28 -12.49 0.89
CA ASP A 70 5.90 -12.28 1.31
C ASP A 70 5.29 -11.01 0.69
N VAL A 71 3.96 -10.96 0.71
CA VAL A 71 3.17 -9.78 0.39
C VAL A 71 2.08 -9.71 1.43
N ASP A 72 2.09 -8.64 2.22
CA ASP A 72 1.27 -8.56 3.43
C ASP A 72 0.02 -7.70 3.23
N GLY A 73 0.05 -6.75 2.30
CA GLY A 73 -1.12 -5.95 2.00
C GLY A 73 -0.83 -4.73 1.14
N ILE A 74 -1.80 -3.81 1.16
CA ILE A 74 -1.81 -2.60 0.36
C ILE A 74 -1.98 -1.39 1.27
N LEU A 75 -1.15 -0.38 1.06
CA LEU A 75 -1.18 0.87 1.81
C LEU A 75 -2.49 1.63 1.53
N LEU A 76 -3.23 2.00 2.59
CA LEU A 76 -4.55 2.63 2.45
C LEU A 76 -4.48 4.10 2.00
N SER A 77 -3.52 4.86 2.53
CA SER A 77 -3.43 6.32 2.35
C SER A 77 -2.01 6.75 2.04
N ASP A 78 -1.86 7.91 1.40
CA ASP A 78 -0.56 8.56 1.26
C ASP A 78 0.06 8.79 2.65
N ILE A 79 1.34 8.50 2.80
CA ILE A 79 2.08 8.74 4.04
C ILE A 79 3.30 9.60 3.77
N ASP A 80 3.58 10.50 4.71
CA ASP A 80 4.77 11.34 4.70
C ASP A 80 5.89 10.63 5.47
N LEU A 81 7.02 10.41 4.80
CA LEU A 81 8.23 9.79 5.33
C LEU A 81 9.40 10.79 5.38
N THR A 82 9.11 12.09 5.30
CA THR A 82 10.13 13.17 5.31
C THR A 82 10.93 13.18 6.59
N ASP A 83 10.26 13.03 7.74
CA ASP A 83 10.86 13.14 9.07
C ASP A 83 11.24 11.78 9.67
N GLY A 84 11.10 10.69 8.92
CA GLY A 84 11.44 9.34 9.35
C GLY A 84 10.31 8.34 9.15
N ASN A 85 10.39 7.23 9.89
CA ASN A 85 9.42 6.14 9.79
C ASN A 85 8.03 6.63 10.23
N ALA A 86 6.99 6.20 9.53
CA ALA A 86 5.63 6.64 9.82
C ALA A 86 4.67 5.47 10.00
N THR A 87 3.69 5.65 10.89
CA THR A 87 2.61 4.68 11.06
C THR A 87 1.60 4.80 9.92
N ALA A 88 1.17 3.67 9.39
CA ALA A 88 0.25 3.59 8.27
C ALA A 88 -0.78 2.47 8.47
N ALA A 89 -1.89 2.54 7.73
CA ALA A 89 -2.87 1.46 7.66
C ALA A 89 -2.59 0.56 6.47
N LEU A 90 -2.35 -0.73 6.73
CA LEU A 90 -2.17 -1.78 5.73
C LEU A 90 -3.45 -2.58 5.58
N VAL A 91 -4.09 -2.49 4.41
CA VAL A 91 -5.25 -3.30 4.06
C VAL A 91 -4.79 -4.71 3.71
N TYR A 92 -5.32 -5.71 4.40
CA TYR A 92 -5.02 -7.13 4.14
C TYR A 92 -6.26 -7.94 3.72
N ARG A 93 -7.46 -7.38 3.90
CA ARG A 93 -8.73 -7.98 3.46
C ARG A 93 -9.67 -6.89 2.92
N GLY A 94 -10.39 -7.19 1.84
CA GLY A 94 -11.40 -6.29 1.28
C GLY A 94 -11.43 -6.32 -0.25
N THR A 95 -12.01 -5.29 -0.86
CA THR A 95 -12.02 -5.12 -2.32
C THR A 95 -11.24 -3.87 -2.73
N VAL A 96 -10.27 -4.04 -3.63
CA VAL A 96 -9.33 -3.00 -4.05
C VAL A 96 -9.45 -2.74 -5.55
N ARG A 97 -9.39 -1.46 -5.92
CA ARG A 97 -9.35 -0.98 -7.31
C ARG A 97 -7.95 -1.20 -7.89
N ALA A 98 -7.77 -2.25 -8.68
CA ALA A 98 -6.47 -2.62 -9.25
C ALA A 98 -5.92 -1.55 -10.21
N ASP A 99 -6.82 -0.86 -10.92
CA ASP A 99 -6.54 0.24 -11.85
C ASP A 99 -6.02 1.51 -11.15
N ARG A 100 -6.20 1.62 -9.83
CA ARG A 100 -5.76 2.78 -9.02
C ARG A 100 -4.52 2.51 -8.18
N LEU A 101 -3.87 1.37 -8.37
CA LEU A 101 -2.57 1.12 -7.75
C LEU A 101 -1.48 1.92 -8.49
N PRO A 102 -0.38 2.33 -7.83
CA PRO A 102 0.69 3.11 -8.46
C PRO A 102 1.32 2.44 -9.69
N ALA A 103 1.25 1.11 -9.79
CA ALA A 103 1.74 0.33 -10.94
C ALA A 103 0.70 0.16 -12.07
N GLY A 104 -0.48 0.77 -11.97
CA GLY A 104 -1.56 0.70 -12.96
C GLY A 104 -2.34 -0.62 -12.99
N ASN A 105 -1.79 -1.71 -12.41
CA ASN A 105 -2.49 -2.96 -12.10
C ASN A 105 -1.76 -3.75 -11.01
N ALA A 106 -2.49 -4.55 -10.24
CA ALA A 106 -1.88 -5.53 -9.34
C ALA A 106 -1.26 -6.67 -10.15
N PRO A 107 0.06 -6.95 -10.03
CA PRO A 107 0.67 -8.02 -10.81
C PRO A 107 0.16 -9.39 -10.31
N ALA A 108 0.08 -10.38 -11.20
CA ALA A 108 -0.62 -11.65 -10.93
C ALA A 108 -0.08 -12.40 -9.70
N ASN A 109 1.22 -12.32 -9.46
CA ASN A 109 1.91 -12.86 -8.28
C ASN A 109 1.46 -12.23 -6.95
N VAL A 110 1.03 -10.97 -6.97
CA VAL A 110 0.49 -10.28 -5.79
C VAL A 110 -0.94 -10.74 -5.55
N GLN A 111 -1.74 -10.86 -6.62
CA GLN A 111 -3.13 -11.34 -6.53
C GLN A 111 -3.21 -12.76 -5.95
N THR A 112 -2.26 -13.64 -6.27
CA THR A 112 -2.23 -15.01 -5.72
C THR A 112 -1.81 -15.08 -4.24
N LYS A 113 -1.04 -14.10 -3.76
CA LYS A 113 -0.58 -14.02 -2.36
C LYS A 113 -1.62 -13.36 -1.46
N LEU A 114 -2.28 -12.30 -1.94
CA LEU A 114 -3.32 -11.57 -1.19
C LEU A 114 -4.70 -12.21 -1.35
N LYS A 115 -4.86 -13.43 -0.85
CA LYS A 115 -6.08 -14.25 -1.02
C LYS A 115 -7.35 -13.65 -0.41
N HIS A 116 -7.20 -12.72 0.53
CA HIS A 116 -8.31 -12.04 1.20
C HIS A 116 -8.63 -10.68 0.56
N ILE A 117 -7.90 -10.27 -0.47
CA ILE A 117 -8.16 -9.06 -1.24
C ILE A 117 -8.70 -9.45 -2.61
N GLN A 118 -9.90 -8.99 -2.91
CA GLN A 118 -10.45 -9.08 -4.25
C GLN A 118 -10.04 -7.84 -5.06
N PHE A 119 -9.37 -8.08 -6.18
CA PHE A 119 -9.00 -7.03 -7.12
C PHE A 119 -10.12 -6.84 -8.15
N VAL A 120 -10.58 -5.61 -8.29
CA VAL A 120 -11.57 -5.21 -9.30
C VAL A 120 -11.06 -3.99 -10.05
N ASN A 121 -11.45 -3.84 -11.31
CA ASN A 121 -11.18 -2.61 -12.05
C ASN A 121 -12.37 -1.65 -11.86
N GLY A 122 -12.10 -0.36 -11.71
CA GLY A 122 -13.12 0.67 -11.86
C GLY A 122 -13.71 0.63 -13.26
N ILE A 123 -15.01 0.35 -13.37
CA ILE A 123 -15.81 0.68 -14.56
C ILE A 123 -16.14 2.17 -14.51
#